data_AF-A0A4Q3Z552-F1
#
_entry.id   AF-A0A4Q3Z552-F1
#
_cell.length_a   1.000
_cell.length_b   1.000
_cell.length_c   1.000
_cell.angle_alpha   90.00
_cell.angle_beta   90.00
_cell.angle_gamma   90.00
#
_symmetry.space_group_name_H-M   'P 1'
#
loop_
_entity.id
_entity.type
_entity.pdbx_description
1 polymer ?
#
loop_
_entity_poly.entity_id
_entity_poly.type
_entity_poly.pdbx_seq_one_letter_code
_entity_poly.pdbx_strand_id
1 'polypeptide(L)'
;MRVSPLIRDGDLILLNQHRGDLVSGEVYGLVDTEGDVRVKRLAKIEGGLLLQSDNTDHPPETRSGEDANRIRIIGRYAWSGHSHSPIIARRPKRSTFQHDWI
;
A
#
# COMPACT_ATOMS: atom_id res chain seq x y z
N MET A 1 11.07 3.13 -20.86
CA MET A 1 9.61 3.40 -20.86
C MET A 1 9.14 3.38 -19.41
N ARG A 2 8.68 4.50 -18.86
CA ARG A 2 8.28 4.60 -17.44
C ARG A 2 6.79 4.26 -17.34
N VAL A 3 6.45 3.11 -16.78
CA VAL A 3 5.05 2.78 -16.46
C VAL A 3 4.66 3.68 -15.30
N SER A 4 3.64 4.52 -15.48
CA SER A 4 3.11 5.30 -14.37
C SER A 4 2.37 4.35 -13.43
N PRO A 5 2.64 4.39 -12.11
CA PRO A 5 2.02 3.44 -11.18
C PRO A 5 0.51 3.66 -11.11
N LEU A 6 -0.24 2.58 -10.90
CA LEU A 6 -1.69 2.60 -10.71
C LEU A 6 -2.08 3.42 -9.47
N ILE A 7 -1.24 3.38 -8.43
CA ILE A 7 -1.45 4.02 -7.14
C ILE A 7 -0.21 4.88 -6.85
N ARG A 8 -0.43 6.14 -6.50
CA ARG A 8 0.62 7.10 -6.16
C ARG A 8 0.69 7.33 -4.66
N ASP A 9 1.83 7.84 -4.22
CA ASP A 9 1.97 8.32 -2.85
C ASP A 9 0.92 9.41 -2.56
N GLY A 10 0.28 9.31 -1.39
CA GLY A 10 -0.81 10.19 -0.98
C GLY A 10 -2.19 9.89 -1.58
N ASP A 11 -2.35 8.84 -2.39
CA ASP A 11 -3.66 8.42 -2.90
C ASP A 11 -4.56 7.87 -1.78
N LEU A 12 -5.85 8.18 -1.86
CA LEU A 12 -6.90 7.46 -1.14
C LEU A 12 -7.30 6.23 -1.95
N ILE A 13 -7.36 5.07 -1.29
CA ILE A 13 -7.67 3.79 -1.93
C ILE A 13 -8.96 3.22 -1.32
N LEU A 14 -9.85 2.74 -2.19
CA LEU A 14 -11.05 2.01 -1.82
C LEU A 14 -10.82 0.50 -2.02
N LEU A 15 -11.04 -0.27 -0.96
CA LEU A 15 -10.97 -1.73 -0.97
C LEU A 15 -12.36 -2.33 -0.83
N ASN A 16 -12.74 -3.21 -1.75
CA ASN A 16 -13.92 -4.04 -1.65
C ASN A 16 -13.65 -5.24 -0.74
N GLN A 17 -14.35 -5.31 0.39
CA GLN A 17 -14.20 -6.37 1.39
C GLN A 17 -15.12 -7.58 1.15
N HIS A 18 -15.84 -7.61 0.02
CA HIS A 18 -16.66 -8.75 -0.35
C HIS A 18 -15.81 -10.03 -0.35
N ARG A 19 -16.26 -11.04 0.39
CA ARG A 19 -15.54 -12.31 0.50
C ARG A 19 -15.67 -13.09 -0.81
N GLY A 20 -14.53 -13.40 -1.41
CA GLY A 20 -14.42 -14.24 -2.59
C GLY A 20 -13.01 -14.81 -2.69
N ASP A 21 -12.83 -15.73 -3.63
CA ASP A 21 -11.51 -16.28 -3.88
C ASP A 21 -10.52 -15.20 -4.32
N LEU A 22 -9.29 -15.30 -3.83
CA LEU A 22 -8.19 -14.50 -4.35
C LEU A 22 -7.98 -14.85 -5.83
N VAL A 23 -8.09 -13.83 -6.66
CA VAL A 23 -7.82 -13.84 -8.10
C VAL A 23 -6.38 -13.40 -8.34
N SER A 24 -5.55 -14.30 -8.88
CA SER A 24 -4.14 -14.02 -9.15
C SER A 24 -3.98 -12.87 -10.14
N GLY A 25 -3.02 -11.98 -9.85
CA GLY A 25 -2.75 -10.80 -10.66
C GLY A 25 -3.58 -9.58 -10.28
N GLU A 26 -4.54 -9.67 -9.35
CA GLU A 26 -5.29 -8.52 -8.85
C GLU A 26 -4.59 -7.82 -7.68
N VAL A 27 -4.96 -6.55 -7.43
CA VAL A 27 -4.39 -5.74 -6.34
C VAL A 27 -5.24 -5.87 -5.08
N TYR A 28 -4.59 -6.04 -3.93
CA TYR A 28 -5.24 -6.19 -2.64
C TYR A 28 -4.57 -5.31 -1.58
N GLY A 29 -5.39 -4.82 -0.65
CA GLY A 29 -4.89 -4.38 0.64
C GLY A 29 -4.76 -5.58 1.58
N LEU A 30 -3.64 -5.67 2.29
CA LEU A 30 -3.33 -6.75 3.20
C LEU A 30 -2.65 -6.23 4.46
N VAL A 31 -2.73 -7.02 5.52
CA VAL A 31 -1.84 -6.93 6.67
C VAL A 31 -0.80 -8.04 6.54
N ASP A 32 0.48 -7.67 6.49
CA ASP A 32 1.60 -8.59 6.36
C ASP A 32 1.90 -9.28 7.71
N THR A 33 2.86 -10.20 7.73
CA THR A 33 3.18 -11.03 8.90
C THR A 33 3.65 -10.23 10.12
N GLU A 34 4.19 -9.03 9.90
CA GLU A 34 4.66 -8.09 10.94
C GLU A 34 3.59 -7.08 11.38
N GLY A 35 2.40 -7.11 10.77
CA GLY A 35 1.30 -6.20 11.10
C GLY A 35 1.21 -4.95 10.21
N ASP A 36 2.14 -4.78 9.28
CA ASP A 36 2.12 -3.65 8.34
C ASP A 36 0.96 -3.76 7.35
N VAL A 37 0.26 -2.64 7.13
CA VAL A 37 -0.76 -2.52 6.08
C VAL A 37 -0.07 -2.20 4.76
N ARG A 38 -0.28 -3.05 3.76
CA ARG A 38 0.36 -2.94 2.44
C ARG A 38 -0.66 -3.08 1.33
N VAL A 39 -0.36 -2.49 0.17
CA VAL A 39 -1.11 -2.70 -1.07
C VAL A 39 -0.19 -3.37 -2.08
N LYS A 40 -0.56 -4.57 -2.52
CA LYS A 40 0.27 -5.41 -3.40
C LYS A 40 -0.60 -6.13 -4.41
N ARG A 41 -0.03 -6.41 -5.58
CA ARG A 41 -0.59 -7.35 -6.54
C ARG A 41 -0.28 -8.77 -6.07
N LEU A 42 -1.30 -9.59 -5.87
CA LEU A 42 -1.15 -10.92 -5.32
C LEU A 42 -1.32 -11.99 -6.39
N ALA A 43 -0.47 -13.01 -6.35
CA ALA A 43 -0.68 -14.24 -7.10
C ALA A 43 -0.54 -15.45 -6.18
N LYS A 44 -1.46 -16.41 -6.31
CA LYS A 44 -1.27 -17.73 -5.72
C LYS A 44 -0.16 -18.44 -6.48
N ILE A 45 0.77 -19.01 -5.73
CA ILE A 45 1.83 -19.87 -6.23
C ILE A 45 1.79 -21.19 -5.47
N GLU A 46 2.51 -22.20 -5.95
CA GLU A 46 2.66 -23.44 -5.19
C GLU A 46 3.25 -23.15 -3.81
N GLY A 47 2.54 -23.58 -2.77
CA GLY A 47 2.97 -23.41 -1.39
C GLY A 47 2.89 -21.99 -0.82
N GLY A 48 2.27 -21.03 -1.50
CA GLY A 48 2.16 -19.68 -0.93
C GLY A 48 1.58 -18.57 -1.81
N LEU A 49 2.04 -17.34 -1.53
CA LEU A 49 1.65 -16.11 -2.19
C LEU A 49 2.87 -15.35 -2.70
N LEU A 50 2.76 -14.84 -3.93
CA LEU A 50 3.67 -13.87 -4.51
C LEU A 50 3.05 -12.47 -4.35
N LEU A 51 3.83 -11.55 -3.77
CA LEU A 51 3.48 -10.15 -3.53
C LEU A 51 4.30 -9.27 -4.47
N GLN A 52 3.65 -8.64 -5.44
CA GLN A 52 4.30 -7.79 -6.43
C GLN A 52 3.95 -6.31 -6.20
N SER A 53 4.95 -5.47 -6.39
CA SER A 53 4.81 -4.02 -6.44
C SER A 53 4.57 -3.58 -7.88
N ASP A 54 3.65 -2.64 -8.10
CA ASP A 54 3.52 -1.97 -9.40
C ASP A 54 4.64 -0.94 -9.63
N ASN A 55 5.36 -0.52 -8.57
CA ASN A 55 6.63 0.19 -8.73
C ASN A 55 7.76 -0.82 -8.99
N THR A 56 8.33 -0.78 -10.20
CA THR A 56 9.36 -1.70 -10.71
C THR A 56 10.66 -1.67 -9.92
N ASP A 57 10.89 -0.63 -9.13
CA ASP A 57 12.09 -0.49 -8.30
C ASP A 57 12.06 -1.42 -7.08
N HIS A 58 10.92 -2.04 -6.79
CA HIS A 58 10.77 -2.99 -5.69
C HIS A 58 10.64 -4.42 -6.25
N PRO A 59 11.55 -5.33 -5.87
CA PRO A 59 11.48 -6.72 -6.33
C PRO A 59 10.24 -7.43 -5.77
N PRO A 60 9.75 -8.48 -6.45
CA PRO A 60 8.71 -9.36 -5.92
C PRO A 60 9.13 -10.03 -4.61
N GLU A 61 8.16 -10.22 -3.72
CA GLU A 61 8.35 -10.89 -2.44
C GLU A 61 7.50 -12.16 -2.38
N THR A 62 8.02 -13.21 -1.77
CA THR A 62 7.26 -14.45 -1.55
C THR A 62 6.91 -14.62 -0.08
N ARG A 63 5.71 -15.12 0.19
CA ARG A 63 5.30 -15.67 1.49
C ARG A 63 4.94 -17.12 1.25
N SER A 64 5.55 -18.05 1.97
CA SER A 64 5.35 -19.49 1.80
C SER A 64 4.92 -20.14 3.10
N GLY A 65 4.29 -21.31 2.99
CA GLY A 65 3.89 -22.11 4.15
C GLY A 65 3.08 -21.32 5.18
N GLU A 66 3.52 -21.35 6.43
CA GLU A 66 2.84 -20.67 7.54
C GLU A 66 2.80 -19.15 7.37
N ASP A 67 3.84 -18.53 6.80
CA ASP A 67 3.86 -17.08 6.59
C ASP A 67 2.80 -16.64 5.59
N ALA A 68 2.49 -17.46 4.58
CA ALA A 68 1.38 -17.19 3.67
C ALA A 68 0.02 -17.22 4.40
N ASN A 69 -0.14 -18.14 5.36
CA ASN A 69 -1.36 -18.28 6.15
C ASN A 69 -1.56 -17.12 7.15
N ARG A 70 -0.47 -16.45 7.53
CA ARG A 70 -0.49 -15.28 8.43
C ARG A 70 -0.87 -13.99 7.72
N ILE A 71 -0.84 -13.95 6.39
CA ILE A 71 -1.29 -12.78 5.62
C ILE A 71 -2.81 -12.63 5.77
N ARG A 72 -3.24 -11.45 6.24
CA ARG A 72 -4.65 -11.13 6.33
C ARG A 72 -5.05 -10.18 5.21
N ILE A 73 -5.84 -10.67 4.27
CA ILE A 73 -6.41 -9.83 3.20
C ILE A 73 -7.50 -8.93 3.79
N ILE A 74 -7.39 -7.62 3.57
CA ILE A 74 -8.37 -6.61 3.98
C ILE A 74 -9.49 -6.51 2.94
N GLY A 75 -9.12 -6.51 1.65
CA GLY A 75 -10.05 -6.41 0.53
C GLY A 75 -9.34 -6.24 -0.81
N ARG A 76 -10.07 -6.42 -1.90
CA ARG A 76 -9.59 -6.21 -3.27
C ARG A 76 -9.66 -4.74 -3.64
N TYR A 77 -8.66 -4.23 -4.33
CA TYR A 77 -8.66 -2.89 -4.89
C TYR A 77 -9.88 -2.68 -5.80
N ALA A 78 -10.64 -1.63 -5.52
CA ALA A 78 -11.78 -1.22 -6.35
C ALA A 78 -11.47 0.07 -7.11
N TRP A 79 -10.78 1.02 -6.46
CA TRP A 79 -10.55 2.36 -7.00
C TRP A 79 -9.50 3.13 -6.19
N SER A 80 -8.82 4.09 -6.81
CA SER A 80 -7.98 5.09 -6.16
C SER A 80 -8.33 6.50 -6.64
N GLY A 81 -8.16 7.46 -5.75
CA GLY A 81 -8.27 8.88 -6.04
C GLY A 81 -7.12 9.65 -5.43
N HIS A 82 -6.56 10.57 -6.20
CA HIS A 82 -5.60 11.53 -5.69
C HIS A 82 -6.31 12.82 -5.31
N SER A 83 -6.03 13.34 -4.12
CA SER A 83 -6.52 14.66 -3.74
C SER A 83 -5.80 15.72 -4.56
N HIS A 84 -6.52 16.44 -5.43
CA HIS A 84 -5.98 17.63 -6.08
C HIS A 84 -6.10 18.82 -5.11
N SER A 85 -5.27 18.83 -4.06
CA SER A 85 -5.20 19.96 -3.14
C SER A 85 -3.94 20.77 -3.43
N PRO A 86 -4.04 21.97 -4.02
CA PRO A 86 -2.87 22.85 -4.20
C PRO A 86 -2.36 23.44 -2.87
N ILE A 87 -2.98 23.10 -1.72
CA ILE A 87 -2.76 23.78 -0.44
C ILE A 87 -2.43 22.79 0.68
N ILE A 88 -1.39 21.97 0.49
CA ILE A 88 -0.56 21.52 1.61
C ILE A 88 0.91 21.67 1.18
N ALA A 89 1.28 22.87 0.72
CA ALA A 89 2.66 23.30 0.86
C ALA A 89 2.92 23.37 2.37
N ARG A 90 3.69 22.39 2.86
CA ARG A 90 4.24 22.30 4.21
C ARG A 90 4.29 23.68 4.89
N ARG A 91 3.36 23.97 5.81
CA ARG A 91 3.55 25.11 6.70
C ARG A 91 4.88 24.87 7.42
N PRO A 92 5.92 25.71 7.26
CA PRO A 92 7.11 25.57 8.07
C PRO A 92 6.67 25.66 9.53
N LYS A 93 7.10 24.68 10.34
CA LYS A 93 6.89 24.68 11.78
C LYS A 93 7.42 26.02 12.27
N ARG A 94 6.54 26.92 12.75
CA ARG A 94 6.96 28.17 13.39
C ARG A 94 7.89 27.76 14.53
N SER A 95 9.19 27.97 14.36
CA SER A 95 10.14 27.87 15.46
C SER A 95 9.76 28.99 16.42
N THR A 96 9.16 28.63 17.56
CA THR A 96 9.01 29.55 18.68
C THR A 96 10.42 29.82 19.20
N PHE A 97 11.05 30.88 18.69
CA PHE A 97 12.20 31.46 19.38
C PHE A 97 11.64 32.17 20.61
N GLN A 98 11.71 31.52 21.77
CA GLN A 98 11.74 32.23 23.05
C GLN A 98 13.02 33.04 23.07
N HIS A 99 12.91 34.36 23.15
CA HIS A 99 13.95 35.23 23.66
C HIS A 99 13.31 36.06 24.78
N ASP A 100 13.63 35.68 26.01
CA ASP A 100 13.53 36.53 27.19
C ASP A 100 14.48 37.71 27.02
N TRP A 101 13.94 38.94 26.97
CA TRP A 101 14.69 40.14 27.31
C TRP A 101 13.75 41.16 27.95
N ILE A 102 13.95 41.34 29.26
CA ILE A 102 13.71 42.52 30.12
C ILE A 102 12.29 43.09 30.16
#